data_AF-U1PX27-F1
#
_entry.id   AF-U1PX27-F1
#
_cell.length_a   1.000
_cell.length_b   1.000
_cell.length_c   1.000
_cell.angle_alpha   90.00
_cell.angle_beta   90.00
_cell.angle_gamma   90.00
#
_symmetry.space_group_name_H-M   'P 1'
#
loop_
_entity.id
_entity.type
_entity.pdbx_description
1 polymer ?
#
loop_
_entity_poly.entity_id
_entity_poly.type
_entity_poly.pdbx_seq_one_letter_code
_entity_poly.pdbx_strand_id
1 'polypeptide(L)'
;MARRDIGTDDPRVRVRPGRGSRPRTKQRPSHADAVLGMVTRIDRGHYRIRLDDPGLTEDSGGDITAMKARELGRGKVVVGDRVAVVGDTSGRTGTLARMVRIEERTTLLRRSAEDGDAAGTERAIVANADLLVIVTAVADPEPRPRMIDRYLVAAYDAGMEPLIVLTKTDLADAAPLTDLYSPLGVRCLATHLPHGSETEPPEPSEAGGADERPGDGVE
;
A
#
# COMPACT_ATOMS: atom_id res chain seq x y z
N MET A 1 39.86 -5.29 -40.77
CA MET A 1 39.63 -4.69 -39.43
C MET A 1 40.38 -3.37 -39.38
N ALA A 2 39.66 -2.25 -39.40
CA ALA A 2 40.28 -0.92 -39.34
C ALA A 2 40.72 -0.63 -37.89
N ARG A 3 42.03 -0.51 -37.67
CA ARG A 3 42.57 0.06 -36.42
C ARG A 3 42.17 1.54 -36.42
N ARG A 4 41.32 1.94 -35.47
CA ARG A 4 41.03 3.36 -35.25
C ARG A 4 42.32 4.03 -34.82
N ASP A 5 42.78 4.97 -35.64
CA ASP A 5 43.82 5.91 -35.28
C ASP A 5 43.31 6.76 -34.10
N ILE A 6 44.02 6.68 -32.98
CA ILE A 6 43.69 7.36 -31.73
C ILE A 6 44.34 8.75 -31.65
N GLY A 7 45.06 9.18 -32.71
CA GLY A 7 45.52 10.55 -32.87
C GLY A 7 46.45 11.05 -31.77
N THR A 8 47.21 10.16 -31.12
CA THR A 8 48.16 10.54 -30.08
C THR A 8 49.33 9.55 -30.03
N ASP A 9 50.50 10.01 -30.48
CA ASP A 9 51.77 9.28 -30.45
C ASP A 9 52.56 9.51 -29.15
N ASP A 10 51.98 10.21 -28.16
CA ASP A 10 52.66 10.46 -26.87
C ASP A 10 52.57 9.22 -25.96
N PRO A 11 53.71 8.59 -25.62
CA PRO A 11 53.74 7.37 -24.80
C PRO A 11 53.29 7.57 -23.35
N ARG A 12 53.08 8.82 -22.89
CA ARG A 12 52.54 9.13 -21.56
C ARG A 12 51.00 9.10 -21.51
N VAL A 13 50.32 9.12 -22.66
CA VAL A 13 48.86 9.16 -22.71
C VAL A 13 48.30 7.74 -22.60
N ARG A 14 47.84 7.38 -21.40
CA ARG A 14 47.23 6.08 -21.13
C ARG A 14 45.77 6.08 -21.61
N VAL A 15 45.52 5.51 -22.79
CA VAL A 15 44.17 5.34 -23.34
C VAL A 15 43.36 4.46 -22.40
N ARG A 16 42.25 4.99 -21.87
CA ARG A 16 41.34 4.21 -21.03
C ARG A 16 40.73 3.11 -21.90
N PRO A 17 40.81 1.82 -21.53
CA PRO A 17 40.14 0.77 -22.28
C PRO A 17 38.65 1.11 -22.37
N GLY A 18 38.08 0.97 -23.57
CA GLY A 18 36.66 1.18 -23.80
C GLY A 18 35.85 0.32 -22.82
N ARG A 19 34.77 0.87 -22.27
CA ARG A 19 33.91 0.19 -21.30
C ARG A 19 33.36 -1.09 -21.94
N GLY A 20 33.96 -2.24 -21.63
CA GLY A 20 33.47 -3.54 -22.08
C GLY A 20 32.07 -3.78 -21.49
N SER A 21 31.03 -3.58 -22.29
CA SER A 21 29.70 -4.08 -21.96
C SER A 21 29.77 -5.59 -22.11
N ARG A 22 29.77 -6.33 -20.99
CA ARG A 22 29.47 -7.77 -21.07
C ARG A 22 28.20 -7.94 -21.91
N PRO A 23 28.16 -8.90 -22.86
CA PRO A 23 26.95 -9.18 -23.62
C PRO A 23 25.80 -9.37 -22.64
N ARG A 24 24.74 -8.58 -22.81
CA ARG A 24 23.55 -8.70 -21.97
C ARG A 24 22.95 -10.05 -22.30
N THR A 25 23.00 -11.01 -21.38
CA THR A 25 22.37 -12.32 -21.57
C THR A 25 20.90 -12.08 -21.93
N LYS A 26 20.45 -12.61 -23.08
CA LYS A 26 19.04 -12.49 -23.52
C LYS A 26 18.09 -13.32 -22.65
N GLN A 27 18.61 -14.33 -21.95
CA GLN A 27 17.86 -15.04 -20.92
C GLN A 27 17.71 -14.14 -19.70
N ARG A 28 16.45 -13.80 -19.41
CA ARG A 28 16.08 -13.10 -18.18
C ARG A 28 16.14 -14.09 -17.02
N PRO A 29 16.59 -13.69 -15.83
CA PRO A 29 16.45 -14.53 -14.65
C PRO A 29 14.96 -14.84 -14.45
N SER A 30 14.63 -16.10 -14.19
CA SER A 30 13.24 -16.49 -13.88
C SER A 30 12.74 -15.86 -12.58
N HIS A 31 13.67 -15.39 -11.73
CA HIS A 31 13.39 -14.90 -10.38
C HIS A 31 12.53 -15.92 -9.60
N ALA A 32 12.89 -17.20 -9.69
CA ALA A 32 12.19 -18.29 -9.01
C ALA A 32 12.20 -18.11 -7.49
N ASP A 33 13.28 -17.55 -6.95
CA ASP A 33 13.46 -17.29 -5.51
C ASP A 33 12.88 -15.92 -5.08
N ALA A 34 11.97 -15.35 -5.88
CA ALA A 34 11.35 -14.07 -5.52
C ALA A 34 10.39 -14.25 -4.34
N VAL A 35 10.52 -13.38 -3.36
CA VAL A 35 9.66 -13.34 -2.18
C VAL A 35 8.38 -12.60 -2.54
N LEU A 36 7.24 -13.14 -2.12
CA LEU A 36 5.94 -12.51 -2.34
C LEU A 36 5.62 -11.49 -1.24
N GLY A 37 4.88 -10.47 -1.63
CA GLY A 37 4.32 -9.50 -0.70
C GLY A 37 3.21 -8.67 -1.34
N MET A 38 2.68 -7.74 -0.57
CA MET A 38 1.61 -6.83 -0.97
C MET A 38 2.07 -5.37 -0.88
N VAL A 39 1.76 -4.58 -1.90
CA VAL A 39 2.04 -3.14 -1.90
C VAL A 39 1.10 -2.41 -0.93
N THR A 40 1.65 -1.76 0.09
CA THR A 40 0.88 -1.01 1.10
C THR A 40 0.94 0.50 0.89
N ARG A 41 2.01 1.01 0.28
CA ARG A 41 2.19 2.44 0.01
C ARG A 41 2.98 2.68 -1.27
N ILE A 42 2.63 3.75 -1.98
CA ILE A 42 3.34 4.22 -3.18
C ILE A 42 3.72 5.69 -2.97
N ASP A 43 5.01 5.99 -3.03
CA ASP A 43 5.52 7.36 -2.94
C ASP A 43 6.62 7.61 -3.99
N ARG A 44 6.30 8.39 -5.03
CA ARG A 44 7.25 8.86 -6.06
C ARG A 44 8.23 7.80 -6.61
N GLY A 45 7.78 6.56 -6.76
CA GLY A 45 8.58 5.44 -7.28
C GLY A 45 9.23 4.55 -6.22
N HIS A 46 9.09 4.89 -4.94
CA HIS A 46 9.30 4.00 -3.80
C HIS A 46 8.00 3.29 -3.45
N TYR A 47 8.08 1.98 -3.28
CA TYR A 47 6.96 1.12 -2.95
C TYR A 47 7.23 0.51 -1.58
N ARG A 48 6.33 0.72 -0.62
CA ARG A 48 6.35 -0.06 0.62
C ARG A 48 5.60 -1.35 0.38
N ILE A 49 6.25 -2.45 0.70
CA ILE A 49 5.72 -3.80 0.48
C ILE A 49 5.75 -4.52 1.82
N ARG A 50 4.61 -5.08 2.21
CA ARG A 50 4.52 -6.06 3.30
C ARG A 50 4.80 -7.43 2.70
N LEU A 51 5.86 -8.09 3.12
CA LEU A 51 6.18 -9.47 2.74
C LEU A 51 5.19 -10.45 3.36
N ASP A 52 4.90 -11.54 2.64
CA ASP A 52 4.05 -12.62 3.13
C ASP A 52 4.74 -13.37 4.30
N ASP A 53 6.07 -13.45 4.29
CA ASP A 53 6.89 -13.94 5.40
C ASP A 53 7.57 -12.77 6.13
N PRO A 54 7.09 -12.40 7.34
CA PRO A 54 7.66 -11.30 8.11
C PRO A 54 9.04 -11.63 8.69
N GLY A 55 9.41 -12.91 8.84
CA GLY A 55 10.69 -13.32 9.41
C GLY A 55 11.91 -13.02 8.52
N LEU A 56 11.66 -12.60 7.28
CA LEU A 56 12.70 -12.17 6.35
C LEU A 56 13.26 -10.77 6.67
N THR A 57 12.54 -9.97 7.45
CA THR A 57 13.03 -8.66 7.91
C THR A 57 13.72 -8.78 9.26
N GLU A 58 14.73 -7.94 9.51
CA GLU A 58 15.47 -7.97 10.79
C GLU A 58 14.61 -7.66 12.00
N ASP A 59 13.60 -6.81 11.81
CA ASP A 59 12.63 -6.42 12.84
C ASP A 59 11.45 -7.39 12.94
N SER A 60 11.39 -8.43 12.10
CA SER A 60 10.25 -9.35 11.96
C SER A 60 8.91 -8.65 11.70
N GLY A 61 8.92 -7.41 11.18
CA GLY A 61 7.72 -6.64 10.82
C GLY A 61 7.19 -6.94 9.42
N GLY A 62 8.04 -7.49 8.53
CA GLY A 62 7.71 -7.82 7.15
C GLY A 62 7.67 -6.62 6.20
N ASP A 63 7.89 -5.40 6.67
CA ASP A 63 7.83 -4.21 5.83
C ASP A 63 9.19 -3.89 5.19
N ILE A 64 9.19 -3.73 3.87
CA ILE A 64 10.38 -3.35 3.10
C ILE A 64 10.11 -2.20 2.16
N THR A 65 11.19 -1.57 1.69
CA THR A 65 11.12 -0.57 0.61
C THR A 65 11.69 -1.17 -0.67
N ALA A 66 10.90 -1.11 -1.73
CA ALA A 66 11.29 -1.60 -3.05
C ALA A 66 11.14 -0.54 -4.12
N MET A 67 11.90 -0.71 -5.20
CA MET A 67 11.72 0.02 -6.45
C MET A 67 11.19 -0.90 -7.53
N LYS A 68 10.46 -0.32 -8.49
CA LYS A 68 10.02 -1.04 -9.67
C LYS A 68 11.21 -1.43 -10.54
N ALA A 69 11.36 -2.73 -10.85
CA ALA A 69 12.35 -3.16 -11.81
C ALA A 69 12.02 -2.60 -13.20
N ARG A 70 13.06 -2.25 -13.98
CA ARG A 70 12.90 -1.76 -15.36
C ARG A 70 12.18 -2.77 -16.26
N GLU A 71 12.20 -4.04 -15.86
CA GLU A 71 11.65 -5.17 -16.59
C GLU A 71 10.13 -5.30 -16.48
N LEU A 72 9.52 -4.75 -15.42
CA LEU A 72 8.08 -4.80 -15.14
C LEU A 72 7.23 -3.93 -16.12
N GLY A 73 7.87 -3.31 -17.11
CA GLY A 73 7.21 -2.54 -18.15
C GLY A 73 6.50 -1.27 -17.64
N ARG A 74 5.53 -0.77 -18.42
CA ARG A 74 4.84 0.51 -18.16
C ARG A 74 3.53 0.38 -17.35
N GLY A 75 3.21 -0.80 -16.81
CA GLY A 75 2.00 -1.00 -15.99
C GLY A 75 2.00 -0.17 -14.71
N LYS A 76 0.85 0.41 -14.34
CA LYS A 76 0.70 1.14 -13.08
C LYS A 76 0.53 0.14 -11.94
N VAL A 77 1.47 0.21 -11.00
CA VAL A 77 1.38 -0.49 -9.72
C VAL A 77 0.38 0.28 -8.85
N VAL A 78 -0.46 -0.45 -8.15
CA VAL A 78 -1.54 0.09 -7.32
C VAL A 78 -1.41 -0.48 -5.92
N VAL A 79 -1.91 0.22 -4.91
CA VAL A 79 -1.98 -0.31 -3.54
C VAL A 79 -2.83 -1.59 -3.55
N GLY A 80 -2.40 -2.60 -2.80
CA GLY A 80 -3.01 -3.93 -2.77
C GLY A 80 -2.51 -4.90 -3.85
N ASP A 81 -1.69 -4.45 -4.81
CA ASP A 81 -1.05 -5.38 -5.75
C ASP A 81 -0.19 -6.42 -4.99
N ARG A 82 -0.40 -7.70 -5.32
CA ARG A 82 0.48 -8.81 -4.93
C ARG A 82 1.68 -8.81 -5.88
N VAL A 83 2.89 -8.85 -5.32
CA VAL A 83 4.12 -8.58 -6.07
C VAL A 83 5.24 -9.52 -5.66
N ALA A 84 6.07 -9.88 -6.64
CA ALA A 84 7.27 -10.67 -6.42
C ALA A 84 8.50 -9.75 -6.34
N VAL A 85 9.28 -9.91 -5.28
CA VAL A 85 10.37 -9.03 -4.91
C VAL A 85 11.68 -9.82 -4.82
N VAL A 86 12.76 -9.22 -5.29
CA VAL A 86 14.12 -9.78 -5.22
C VAL A 86 15.12 -8.75 -4.69
N GLY A 87 16.28 -9.23 -4.24
CA GLY A 87 17.34 -8.40 -3.69
C GLY A 87 17.36 -8.48 -2.18
N ASP A 88 17.72 -7.37 -1.52
CA ASP A 88 17.79 -7.33 -0.06
C ASP A 88 16.38 -7.11 0.53
N THR A 89 15.82 -8.17 1.11
CA THR A 89 14.50 -8.16 1.77
C THR A 89 14.60 -8.00 3.29
N SER A 90 15.78 -7.67 3.83
CA SER A 90 16.00 -7.55 5.28
C SER A 90 15.26 -6.37 5.93
N GLY A 91 14.76 -5.41 5.15
CA GLY A 91 14.03 -4.24 5.68
C GLY A 91 14.92 -3.19 6.35
N ARG A 92 16.23 -3.44 6.47
CA ARG A 92 17.20 -2.47 7.03
C ARG A 92 17.15 -1.11 6.33
N THR A 93 17.41 -0.06 7.10
CA THR A 93 17.59 1.29 6.54
C THR A 93 18.66 1.29 5.45
N GLY A 94 18.33 1.86 4.29
CA GLY A 94 19.23 1.93 3.14
C GLY A 94 19.23 0.70 2.24
N THR A 95 18.49 -0.36 2.59
CA THR A 95 18.27 -1.50 1.69
C THR A 95 17.21 -1.19 0.65
N LEU A 96 17.39 -1.73 -0.55
CA LEU A 96 16.51 -1.50 -1.68
C LEU A 96 16.26 -2.81 -2.41
N ALA A 97 15.06 -3.33 -2.22
CA ALA A 97 14.59 -4.46 -2.98
C ALA A 97 14.05 -4.02 -4.36
N ARG A 98 13.83 -5.00 -5.25
CA ARG A 98 13.28 -4.77 -6.59
C ARG A 98 12.06 -5.62 -6.82
N MET A 99 10.95 -4.97 -7.11
CA MET A 99 9.73 -5.61 -7.58
C MET A 99 9.90 -5.99 -9.05
N VAL A 100 9.85 -7.28 -9.34
CA VAL A 100 10.10 -7.85 -10.69
C VAL A 100 8.85 -8.33 -11.37
N ARG A 101 7.79 -8.65 -10.61
CA ARG A 101 6.50 -9.13 -11.13
C ARG A 101 5.35 -8.59 -10.28
N ILE A 102 4.21 -8.35 -10.94
CA ILE A 102 2.90 -8.14 -10.29
C ILE A 102 2.11 -9.40 -10.60
N GLU A 103 1.56 -10.01 -9.58
CA GLU A 103 0.70 -11.20 -9.71
C GLU A 103 -0.67 -10.80 -10.26
N GLU A 104 -1.43 -11.78 -10.75
CA GLU A 104 -2.77 -11.54 -11.30
C GLU A 104 -3.69 -10.91 -10.25
N ARG A 105 -4.45 -9.88 -10.66
CA ARG A 105 -5.37 -9.16 -9.78
C ARG A 105 -6.70 -9.90 -9.72
N THR A 106 -7.19 -10.18 -8.52
CA THR A 106 -8.52 -10.75 -8.31
C THR A 106 -9.61 -9.67 -8.45
N THR A 107 -9.36 -8.49 -7.90
CA THR A 107 -10.25 -7.32 -7.97
C THR A 107 -9.47 -6.07 -8.33
N LEU A 108 -10.15 -5.09 -8.93
CA LEU A 108 -9.54 -3.81 -9.29
C LEU A 108 -10.57 -2.68 -9.26
N LEU A 109 -10.52 -1.86 -8.21
CA LEU A 109 -11.38 -0.69 -8.10
C LEU A 109 -10.83 0.45 -8.97
N ARG A 110 -11.68 0.94 -9.88
CA ARG A 110 -11.35 2.04 -10.79
C ARG A 110 -12.21 3.26 -10.47
N ARG A 111 -11.62 4.44 -10.66
CA ARG A 111 -12.34 5.71 -10.71
C ARG A 111 -12.18 6.33 -12.08
N SER A 112 -13.31 6.62 -12.70
CA SER A 112 -13.38 7.48 -13.87
C SER A 112 -13.06 8.90 -13.44
N ALA A 113 -12.06 9.52 -14.06
CA ALA A 113 -11.84 10.94 -13.91
C ALA A 113 -12.99 11.69 -14.62
N GLU A 114 -13.77 12.46 -13.86
CA GLU A 114 -14.93 13.21 -14.38
C GLU A 114 -14.51 14.55 -15.01
N ASP A 115 -13.36 15.12 -14.63
CA ASP A 115 -12.95 16.47 -15.05
C ASP A 115 -11.52 16.57 -15.63
N GLY A 116 -11.33 17.54 -16.53
CA GLY A 116 -10.03 17.99 -17.08
C GLY A 116 -9.52 17.17 -18.28
N ASP A 117 -8.25 17.38 -18.66
CA ASP A 117 -7.57 16.67 -19.77
C ASP A 117 -7.48 15.13 -19.58
N ALA A 118 -7.86 14.64 -18.40
CA ALA A 118 -7.92 13.23 -18.06
C ALA A 118 -9.36 12.66 -18.09
N ALA A 119 -10.36 13.45 -18.51
CA ALA A 119 -11.73 12.98 -18.68
C ALA A 119 -11.76 11.72 -19.56
N GLY A 120 -12.35 10.65 -19.05
CA GLY A 120 -12.37 9.33 -19.71
C GLY A 120 -11.16 8.44 -19.42
N THR A 121 -10.16 8.88 -18.65
CA THR A 121 -9.07 8.02 -18.18
C THR A 121 -9.47 7.32 -16.88
N GLU A 122 -9.54 5.99 -16.91
CA GLU A 122 -9.70 5.17 -15.71
C GLU A 122 -8.42 5.18 -14.88
N ARG A 123 -8.56 5.55 -13.60
CA ARG A 123 -7.47 5.46 -12.61
C ARG A 123 -7.79 4.35 -11.62
N ALA A 124 -6.96 3.33 -11.59
CA ALA A 124 -7.02 2.31 -10.56
C ALA A 124 -6.67 2.91 -9.18
N ILE A 125 -7.50 2.62 -8.18
CA ILE A 125 -7.35 3.10 -6.81
C ILE A 125 -6.71 2.02 -5.94
N VAL A 126 -7.29 0.81 -5.95
CA VAL A 126 -6.87 -0.34 -5.15
C VAL A 126 -7.07 -1.62 -5.94
N ALA A 127 -6.19 -2.60 -5.73
CA ALA A 127 -6.31 -3.96 -6.27
C ALA A 127 -6.42 -4.98 -5.12
N ASN A 128 -6.97 -6.15 -5.39
CA ASN A 128 -7.08 -7.27 -4.44
C ASN A 128 -7.73 -6.88 -3.09
N ALA A 129 -8.73 -6.01 -3.15
CA ALA A 129 -9.59 -5.72 -2.03
C ALA A 129 -10.91 -6.48 -2.21
N ASP A 130 -11.37 -7.17 -1.16
CA ASP A 130 -12.57 -8.00 -1.24
C ASP A 130 -13.84 -7.25 -0.81
N LEU A 131 -13.69 -6.26 0.08
CA LEU A 131 -14.81 -5.54 0.70
C LEU A 131 -14.71 -4.02 0.43
N LEU A 132 -15.79 -3.43 -0.11
CA LEU A 132 -15.95 -1.97 -0.21
C LEU A 132 -16.92 -1.47 0.87
N VAL A 133 -16.38 -0.79 1.87
CA VAL A 133 -17.18 -0.18 2.95
C VAL A 133 -17.60 1.24 2.56
N ILE A 134 -18.89 1.44 2.30
CA ILE A 134 -19.48 2.72 1.93
C ILE A 134 -20.01 3.38 3.20
N VAL A 135 -19.26 4.35 3.72
CA VAL A 135 -19.64 5.07 4.94
C VAL A 135 -20.43 6.33 4.58
N THR A 136 -21.63 6.46 5.13
CA THR A 136 -22.48 7.64 4.98
C THR A 136 -23.10 8.03 6.32
N ALA A 137 -23.29 9.31 6.58
CA ALA A 137 -23.97 9.78 7.78
C ALA A 137 -25.47 9.86 7.51
N VAL A 138 -26.29 9.50 8.50
CA VAL A 138 -27.76 9.62 8.39
C VAL A 138 -28.23 11.06 8.62
N ALA A 139 -27.39 11.91 9.20
CA ALA A 139 -27.63 13.34 9.38
C ALA A 139 -26.31 14.13 9.44
N ASP A 140 -26.36 15.44 9.17
CA ASP A 140 -25.25 16.39 9.25
C ASP A 140 -23.92 15.92 8.64
N PRO A 141 -23.83 15.72 7.31
CA PRO A 141 -24.78 16.20 6.28
C PRO A 141 -25.86 15.18 5.91
N GLU A 142 -26.90 15.66 5.23
CA GLU A 142 -27.94 14.81 4.64
C GLU A 142 -27.33 13.70 3.75
N PRO A 143 -27.75 12.42 3.94
CA PRO A 143 -27.27 11.32 3.12
C PRO A 143 -27.60 11.55 1.64
N ARG A 144 -26.70 11.09 0.77
CA ARG A 144 -26.85 11.22 -0.69
C ARG A 144 -27.00 9.83 -1.32
N PRO A 145 -28.22 9.31 -1.52
CA PRO A 145 -28.43 7.97 -2.10
C PRO A 145 -27.70 7.75 -3.42
N ARG A 146 -27.70 8.75 -4.32
CA ARG A 146 -26.98 8.69 -5.61
C ARG A 146 -25.47 8.44 -5.46
N MET A 147 -24.86 8.86 -4.35
CA MET A 147 -23.45 8.59 -4.07
C MET A 147 -23.26 7.10 -3.73
N ILE A 148 -24.14 6.55 -2.89
CA ILE A 148 -24.16 5.12 -2.52
C ILE A 148 -24.36 4.26 -3.77
N ASP A 149 -25.37 4.57 -4.60
CA ASP A 149 -25.66 3.85 -5.85
C ASP A 149 -24.42 3.75 -6.76
N ARG A 150 -23.69 4.85 -6.91
CA ARG A 150 -22.46 4.88 -7.72
C ARG A 150 -21.36 3.99 -7.17
N TYR A 151 -21.20 3.93 -5.85
CA TYR A 151 -20.22 3.04 -5.23
C TYR A 151 -20.65 1.58 -5.25
N LEU A 152 -21.95 1.29 -5.14
CA LEU A 152 -22.47 -0.06 -5.32
C LEU A 152 -22.17 -0.58 -6.73
N VAL A 153 -22.41 0.23 -7.76
CA VAL A 153 -22.06 -0.13 -9.15
C VAL A 153 -20.55 -0.38 -9.28
N ALA A 154 -19.71 0.48 -8.71
CA ALA A 154 -18.27 0.30 -8.76
C ALA A 154 -17.79 -0.95 -8.00
N ALA A 155 -18.42 -1.31 -6.88
CA ALA A 155 -18.11 -2.52 -6.12
C ALA A 155 -18.41 -3.77 -6.95
N TYR A 156 -19.61 -3.85 -7.52
CA TYR A 156 -20.02 -5.00 -8.32
C TYR A 156 -19.20 -5.13 -9.61
N ASP A 157 -18.89 -4.03 -10.30
CA ASP A 157 -17.99 -4.03 -11.47
C ASP A 157 -16.58 -4.53 -11.11
N ALA A 158 -16.07 -4.14 -9.94
CA ALA A 158 -14.76 -4.56 -9.45
C ALA A 158 -14.75 -5.99 -8.85
N GLY A 159 -15.90 -6.65 -8.72
CA GLY A 159 -16.03 -7.96 -8.07
C GLY A 159 -15.87 -7.92 -6.55
N MET A 160 -16.12 -6.77 -5.92
CA MET A 160 -16.01 -6.56 -4.48
C MET A 160 -17.38 -6.70 -3.80
N GLU A 161 -17.39 -7.18 -2.56
CA GLU A 161 -18.59 -7.19 -1.73
C GLU A 161 -18.84 -5.77 -1.16
N PRO A 162 -20.03 -5.17 -1.36
CA PRO A 162 -20.36 -3.89 -0.75
C PRO A 162 -20.91 -4.06 0.68
N LEU A 163 -20.53 -3.13 1.56
CA LEU A 163 -21.09 -2.97 2.90
C LEU A 163 -21.41 -1.51 3.15
N ILE A 164 -22.67 -1.19 3.43
CA ILE A 164 -23.08 0.18 3.79
C ILE A 164 -22.96 0.36 5.30
N VAL A 165 -22.24 1.39 5.73
CA VAL A 165 -22.16 1.80 7.13
C VAL A 165 -22.84 3.15 7.30
N LEU A 166 -23.95 3.14 8.02
CA LEU A 166 -24.77 4.29 8.35
C LEU A 166 -24.32 4.83 9.71
N THR A 167 -23.64 5.97 9.71
CA THR A 167 -23.09 6.61 10.91
C THR A 167 -24.02 7.71 11.43
N LYS A 168 -23.81 8.12 12.69
CA LYS A 168 -24.56 9.19 13.38
C LYS A 168 -26.03 8.87 13.63
N THR A 169 -26.33 7.61 13.92
CA THR A 169 -27.71 7.19 14.21
C THR A 169 -28.25 7.72 15.54
N ASP A 170 -27.42 8.44 16.31
CA ASP A 170 -27.83 9.28 17.43
C ASP A 170 -28.56 10.57 16.99
N LEU A 171 -28.34 11.03 15.75
CA LEU A 171 -28.91 12.27 15.23
C LEU A 171 -30.18 12.05 14.39
N ALA A 172 -30.29 10.91 13.70
CA ALA A 172 -31.46 10.54 12.91
C ALA A 172 -31.58 9.02 12.75
N ASP A 173 -32.76 8.56 12.31
CA ASP A 173 -33.01 7.14 12.06
C ASP A 173 -32.34 6.66 10.76
N ALA A 174 -31.76 5.46 10.82
CA ALA A 174 -31.13 4.77 9.71
C ALA A 174 -32.11 3.91 8.89
N ALA A 175 -33.32 3.64 9.39
CA ALA A 175 -34.31 2.79 8.74
C ALA A 175 -34.61 3.23 7.28
N PRO A 176 -34.82 4.52 6.96
CA PRO A 176 -35.15 4.93 5.59
C PRO A 176 -34.10 4.52 4.54
N LEU A 177 -32.82 4.59 4.88
CA LEU A 177 -31.74 4.13 4.00
C LEU A 177 -31.61 2.62 4.01
N THR A 178 -31.76 1.99 5.17
CA THR A 178 -31.66 0.52 5.29
C THR A 178 -32.74 -0.15 4.45
N ASP A 179 -33.98 0.33 4.53
CA ASP A 179 -35.12 -0.18 3.78
C ASP A 179 -34.97 0.04 2.27
N LEU A 180 -34.26 1.09 1.86
CA LEU A 180 -33.97 1.36 0.46
C LEU A 180 -33.03 0.31 -0.17
N TYR A 181 -32.02 -0.15 0.58
CA TYR A 181 -30.97 -1.05 0.05
C TYR A 181 -31.13 -2.51 0.44
N SER A 182 -31.86 -2.83 1.52
CA SER A 182 -32.11 -4.19 1.98
C SER A 182 -32.74 -5.11 0.89
N PRO A 183 -33.71 -4.66 0.07
CA PRO A 183 -34.26 -5.46 -1.02
C PRO A 183 -33.25 -5.85 -2.10
N LEU A 184 -32.12 -5.15 -2.20
CA LEU A 184 -31.03 -5.45 -3.12
C LEU A 184 -30.04 -6.48 -2.54
N GLY A 185 -30.28 -6.97 -1.32
CA GLY A 185 -29.38 -7.88 -0.61
C GLY A 185 -28.10 -7.22 -0.08
N VAL A 186 -28.04 -5.87 -0.08
CA VAL A 186 -26.87 -5.14 0.41
C VAL A 186 -26.88 -5.10 1.93
N ARG A 187 -25.75 -5.48 2.55
CA ARG A 187 -25.59 -5.43 4.00
C ARG A 187 -25.48 -3.98 4.48
N CYS A 188 -26.26 -3.64 5.51
CA CYS A 188 -26.25 -2.32 6.16
C CYS A 188 -25.92 -2.47 7.65
N LEU A 189 -25.02 -1.63 8.16
CA LEU A 189 -24.68 -1.53 9.59
C LEU A 189 -24.89 -0.11 10.08
N ALA A 190 -25.68 0.04 11.14
CA ALA A 190 -25.91 1.31 11.83
C ALA A 190 -24.88 1.50 12.95
N THR A 191 -24.29 2.68 13.05
CA THR A 191 -23.37 3.08 14.13
C THR A 191 -23.70 4.46 14.67
N HIS A 192 -23.54 4.63 15.98
CA HIS A 192 -23.62 5.91 16.66
C HIS A 192 -22.33 6.11 17.45
N LEU A 193 -22.01 7.37 17.75
CA LEU A 193 -20.96 7.66 18.71
C LEU A 193 -21.55 7.48 20.12
N PRO A 194 -20.88 6.79 21.05
CA PRO A 194 -21.32 6.78 22.44
C PRO A 194 -21.36 8.22 22.95
N HIS A 195 -22.48 8.66 23.52
CA HIS A 195 -22.55 9.96 24.17
C HIS A 195 -21.69 9.92 25.44
N GLY A 196 -20.52 10.56 25.40
CA GLY A 196 -19.67 10.81 26.56
C GLY A 196 -19.02 9.58 27.19
N SER A 197 -17.89 9.14 26.64
CA SER A 197 -16.76 8.83 27.51
C SER A 197 -15.75 9.93 27.27
N GLU A 198 -15.58 10.81 28.26
CA GLU A 198 -14.33 11.54 28.42
C GLU A 198 -13.21 10.53 28.14
N THR A 199 -12.40 10.80 27.12
CA THR A 199 -11.15 10.07 26.98
C THR A 199 -10.29 10.59 28.11
N GLU A 200 -10.49 10.03 29.30
CA GLU A 200 -9.59 10.20 30.42
C GLU A 200 -8.21 9.78 29.88
N PRO A 201 -7.23 10.68 29.78
CA PRO A 201 -5.89 10.30 29.36
C PRO A 201 -5.43 9.18 30.30
N PRO A 202 -4.77 8.11 29.81
CA PRO A 202 -4.36 7.02 30.67
C PRO A 202 -3.50 7.60 31.80
N GLU A 203 -4.01 7.51 33.04
CA GLU A 203 -3.24 7.91 34.21
C GLU A 203 -1.94 7.09 34.21
N PRO A 204 -0.78 7.73 34.45
CA PRO A 204 0.44 6.99 34.67
C PRO A 204 0.23 6.17 35.95
N SER A 205 0.16 4.85 35.83
CA SER A 205 0.00 4.00 37.01
C SER A 205 1.14 4.28 37.99
N GLU A 206 0.80 4.87 39.12
CA GLU A 206 1.64 4.88 40.30
C GLU A 206 1.84 3.44 40.76
N ALA A 207 2.96 2.85 40.38
CA ALA A 207 3.58 1.80 41.18
C ALA A 207 4.29 2.48 42.36
N GLY A 208 3.55 2.88 43.38
CA GLY A 208 4.08 2.97 44.74
C GLY A 208 4.24 1.54 45.31
N GLY A 209 5.20 1.20 46.16
CA GLY A 209 6.28 1.94 46.81
C GLY A 209 7.42 0.95 47.08
N ALA A 210 8.66 1.42 47.16
CA ALA A 210 9.32 1.73 48.43
C ALA A 210 9.56 0.49 49.31
N ASP A 211 10.82 0.04 49.35
CA ASP A 211 11.42 -0.39 50.60
C ASP A 211 12.78 0.30 50.73
N GLU A 212 12.83 1.25 51.66
CA GLU A 212 14.03 1.88 52.17
C GLU A 212 14.90 0.83 52.88
N ARG A 213 16.22 1.03 52.89
CA ARG A 213 17.02 1.05 54.13
C ARG A 213 18.47 1.48 53.87
N PRO A 214 19.17 1.96 54.90
CA PRO A 214 19.78 3.27 54.89
C PRO A 214 21.30 3.20 54.71
N GLY A 215 21.88 4.34 54.41
CA GLY A 215 23.32 4.53 54.49
C GLY A 215 23.83 4.28 55.91
N ASP A 216 24.96 3.60 55.99
CA ASP A 216 25.89 3.73 57.09
C ASP A 216 27.27 4.03 56.49
N GLY A 217 27.95 5.02 57.06
CA GLY A 217 29.26 5.49 56.61
C GLY A 217 30.42 4.81 57.33
N VAL A 218 31.63 5.31 57.02
CA VAL A 218 32.95 4.97 57.60
C VAL A 218 33.52 3.65 57.03
N GLU A 219 34.69 3.58 56.38
CA GLU A 219 35.96 4.32 56.48
C GLU A 219 36.64 4.45 55.10
#